data_AF-A0AAI9YE34-F1
#
_entry.id   AF-A0AAI9YE34-F1
#
_cell.length_a   1.000
_cell.length_b   1.000
_cell.length_c   1.000
_cell.angle_alpha   90.00
_cell.angle_beta   90.00
_cell.angle_gamma   90.00
#
_symmetry.space_group_name_H-M   'P 1'
#
loop_
_entity.id
_entity.type
_entity.pdbx_description
1 polymer ?
#
loop_
_entity_poly.entity_id
_entity_poly.type
_entity_poly.pdbx_seq_one_letter_code
_entity_poly.pdbx_strand_id
1 'polypeptide(L)'
;MPISISSLPGADKIAKKTGAVVIANGEAINLLRDAGVNEVQLFLVAGGERIPLFTKNDRKSAADGEIPIADGPPGMPARPNHSRAVMSVHVWRSLHALMPGSGHHDIPEEIDTGTVYKGEATPYTCTLDITMGMKYGLLRNKENIPPEQTDDGMKSFAEYISDRKNNVFSHYDGGQLAYNFLLGPEQTVFWNGHLGGYEGIIKSIEPTPDVAILTIAGRANLNGRPYDGSAAQFATNQIRWLSQPKKVIWALHDEGAIKPYRVNTAAATAMVHAQTSSTVEELEFGLAKPLF
;
A
#
# COMPACT_ATOMS: atom_id res chain seq x y z
N MET A 1 13.73 0.09 -11.50
CA MET A 1 13.13 0.17 -10.16
C MET A 1 12.19 -1.01 -9.97
N PRO A 2 12.19 -1.67 -8.80
CA PRO A 2 11.11 -2.57 -8.40
C PRO A 2 9.85 -1.77 -8.07
N ILE A 3 8.68 -2.34 -8.33
CA ILE A 3 7.40 -1.72 -7.99
C ILE A 3 6.72 -2.60 -6.95
N SER A 4 6.42 -2.02 -5.79
CA SER A 4 5.68 -2.63 -4.70
C SER A 4 4.20 -2.31 -4.88
N ILE A 5 3.34 -3.32 -5.01
CA ILE A 5 1.95 -3.11 -5.43
C ILE A 5 1.01 -4.08 -4.71
N SER A 6 0.14 -3.61 -3.81
CA SER A 6 -0.90 -4.42 -3.18
C SER A 6 -2.25 -4.38 -3.94
N SER A 7 -2.20 -4.49 -5.27
CA SER A 7 -3.31 -4.41 -6.26
C SER A 7 -3.67 -3.00 -6.75
N LEU A 8 -2.74 -2.34 -7.44
CA LEU A 8 -3.09 -1.16 -8.23
C LEU A 8 -3.47 -1.57 -9.66
N PRO A 9 -4.60 -1.07 -10.16
CA PRO A 9 -4.89 -1.07 -11.58
C PRO A 9 -3.74 -0.48 -12.41
N GLY A 10 -3.36 -1.16 -13.51
CA GLY A 10 -2.29 -0.71 -14.42
C GLY A 10 -0.88 -1.21 -14.06
N ALA A 11 -0.72 -1.89 -12.93
CA ALA A 11 0.52 -2.58 -12.55
C ALA A 11 1.02 -3.55 -13.63
N ASP A 12 0.10 -4.31 -14.22
CA ASP A 12 0.36 -5.25 -15.31
C ASP A 12 0.95 -4.53 -16.53
N LYS A 13 0.41 -3.36 -16.88
CA LYS A 13 0.84 -2.55 -18.02
C LYS A 13 2.26 -2.03 -17.79
N ILE A 14 2.56 -1.53 -16.59
CA ILE A 14 3.90 -1.04 -16.27
C ILE A 14 4.90 -2.19 -16.27
N ALA A 15 4.57 -3.32 -15.64
CA ALA A 15 5.46 -4.49 -15.59
C ALA A 15 5.80 -5.00 -17.01
N LYS A 16 4.79 -5.23 -17.86
CA LYS A 16 4.99 -5.68 -19.26
C LYS A 16 5.85 -4.73 -20.08
N LYS A 17 5.65 -3.41 -19.95
CA LYS A 17 6.36 -2.40 -20.74
C LYS A 17 7.80 -2.17 -20.28
N THR A 18 8.07 -2.29 -18.99
CA THR A 18 9.36 -1.86 -18.41
C THR A 18 10.31 -3.02 -18.10
N GLY A 19 9.76 -4.22 -17.87
CA GLY A 19 10.50 -5.33 -17.27
C GLY A 19 10.70 -5.16 -15.76
N ALA A 20 9.88 -4.32 -15.10
CA ALA A 20 9.91 -4.16 -13.65
C ALA A 20 9.52 -5.45 -12.94
N VAL A 21 10.14 -5.71 -11.79
CA VAL A 21 9.73 -6.79 -10.89
C VAL A 21 8.60 -6.27 -10.02
N VAL A 22 7.55 -7.07 -9.88
CA VAL A 22 6.42 -6.81 -9.00
C VAL A 22 6.55 -7.71 -7.77
N ILE A 23 6.56 -7.10 -6.60
CA ILE A 23 6.58 -7.79 -5.31
C ILE A 23 5.21 -7.56 -4.70
N ALA A 24 4.44 -8.63 -4.51
CA ALA A 24 3.06 -8.55 -4.05
C ALA A 24 2.56 -9.86 -3.42
N ASN A 25 1.40 -9.79 -2.77
CA ASN A 25 0.73 -10.97 -2.23
C ASN A 25 0.30 -11.96 -3.33
N GLY A 26 -0.02 -13.19 -2.94
CA GLY A 26 -0.36 -14.26 -3.89
C GLY A 26 -1.55 -13.94 -4.80
N GLU A 27 -2.58 -13.25 -4.28
CA GLU A 27 -3.75 -12.85 -5.06
C GLU A 27 -3.38 -11.87 -6.19
N ALA A 28 -2.65 -10.81 -5.86
CA ALA A 28 -2.19 -9.83 -6.83
C ALA A 28 -1.29 -10.48 -7.88
N ILE A 29 -0.38 -11.37 -7.47
CA ILE A 29 0.51 -12.07 -8.40
C ILE A 29 -0.26 -13.00 -9.34
N ASN A 30 -1.27 -13.73 -8.85
CA ASN A 30 -2.10 -14.57 -9.71
C ASN A 30 -2.82 -13.76 -10.79
N LEU A 31 -3.41 -12.62 -10.41
CA LEU A 31 -4.06 -11.72 -11.37
C LEU A 31 -3.07 -11.16 -12.41
N LEU A 32 -1.86 -10.80 -11.99
CA LEU A 32 -0.84 -10.29 -12.91
C LEU A 32 -0.32 -11.38 -13.85
N ARG A 33 -0.21 -12.63 -13.37
CA ARG A 33 0.11 -13.80 -14.19
C ARG A 33 -0.96 -14.02 -15.26
N ASP A 34 -2.23 -14.01 -14.86
CA ASP A 34 -3.36 -14.18 -15.79
C ASP A 34 -3.45 -13.01 -16.79
N ALA A 35 -3.00 -11.83 -16.39
CA ALA A 35 -2.85 -10.67 -17.28
C ALA A 35 -1.65 -10.78 -18.23
N GLY A 36 -0.84 -11.83 -18.15
CA GLY A 36 0.31 -12.07 -19.03
C GLY A 36 1.60 -11.35 -18.61
N VAL A 37 1.75 -10.95 -17.35
CA VAL A 37 3.05 -10.53 -16.82
C VAL A 37 3.97 -11.75 -16.75
N ASN A 38 5.23 -11.61 -17.18
CA ASN A 38 6.17 -12.73 -17.22
C ASN A 38 6.50 -13.23 -15.80
N GLU A 39 6.51 -14.55 -15.60
CA GLU A 39 6.78 -15.19 -14.29
C GLU A 39 8.09 -14.71 -13.65
N VAL A 40 9.13 -14.42 -14.44
CA VAL A 40 10.42 -13.94 -13.90
C VAL A 40 10.33 -12.55 -13.26
N GLN A 41 9.23 -11.83 -13.50
CA GLN A 41 8.93 -10.53 -12.92
C GLN A 41 8.08 -10.61 -11.65
N LEU A 42 7.54 -11.78 -11.31
CA LEU A 42 6.50 -11.94 -10.29
C LEU A 42 7.07 -12.54 -9.01
N PHE A 43 7.17 -11.74 -7.96
CA PHE A 43 7.72 -12.15 -6.67
C PHE A 43 6.58 -12.25 -5.66
N LEU A 44 6.20 -13.49 -5.34
CA LEU A 44 5.16 -13.81 -4.37
C LEU A 44 5.70 -13.65 -2.95
N VAL A 45 4.98 -12.90 -2.12
CA VAL A 45 5.33 -12.64 -0.72
C VAL A 45 4.12 -12.73 0.20
N ALA A 46 4.36 -13.00 1.48
CA ALA A 46 3.34 -13.07 2.53
C ALA A 46 3.65 -12.14 3.73
N GLY A 47 4.78 -11.46 3.72
CA GLY A 47 5.33 -10.69 4.84
C GLY A 47 6.31 -11.52 5.66
N GLY A 48 7.54 -11.01 5.80
CA GLY A 48 8.70 -11.65 6.42
C GLY A 48 9.89 -11.76 5.47
N GLU A 49 9.68 -11.58 4.16
CA GLU A 49 10.71 -11.72 3.15
C GLU A 49 11.71 -10.55 3.14
N ARG A 50 12.97 -10.86 2.85
CA ARG A 50 14.04 -9.89 2.61
C ARG A 50 14.55 -10.08 1.19
N ILE A 51 14.28 -9.11 0.33
CA ILE A 51 14.43 -9.27 -1.11
C ILE A 51 15.54 -8.35 -1.60
N PRO A 52 16.65 -8.89 -2.15
CA PRO A 52 17.65 -8.09 -2.83
C PRO A 52 17.10 -7.57 -4.15
N LEU A 53 17.37 -6.30 -4.44
CA LEU A 53 16.89 -5.61 -5.63
C LEU A 53 18.07 -5.25 -6.52
N PHE A 54 17.89 -5.45 -7.83
CA PHE A 54 18.96 -5.36 -8.82
C PHE A 54 18.59 -4.40 -9.95
N THR A 55 19.61 -3.91 -10.64
CA THR A 55 19.40 -3.14 -11.87
C THR A 55 18.86 -4.04 -12.98
N LYS A 56 18.28 -3.43 -14.03
CA LYS A 56 17.84 -4.17 -15.22
C LYS A 56 19.03 -4.87 -15.92
N ASN A 57 20.19 -4.21 -15.92
CA ASN A 57 21.40 -4.73 -16.55
C ASN A 57 21.94 -5.94 -15.77
N ASP A 58 22.00 -5.89 -14.44
CA ASP A 58 22.42 -7.05 -13.65
C ASP A 58 21.53 -8.26 -13.92
N ARG A 59 20.20 -8.08 -13.96
CA ARG A 59 19.28 -9.18 -14.27
C ARG A 59 19.52 -9.76 -15.66
N LYS A 60 19.79 -8.91 -16.65
CA LYS A 60 20.12 -9.35 -18.01
C LYS A 60 21.43 -10.13 -18.04
N SER A 61 22.50 -9.59 -17.46
CA SER A 61 23.80 -10.26 -17.39
C SER A 61 23.74 -11.58 -16.62
N ALA A 62 22.89 -11.68 -15.59
CA ALA A 62 22.66 -12.96 -14.89
C ALA A 62 21.97 -13.99 -15.79
N ALA A 63 20.95 -13.57 -16.56
CA ALA A 63 20.28 -14.43 -17.53
C ALA A 63 21.19 -14.86 -18.68
N ASP A 64 22.11 -13.99 -19.09
CA ASP A 64 23.08 -14.25 -20.16
C ASP A 64 24.32 -15.04 -19.66
N GLY A 65 24.42 -15.32 -18.35
CA GLY A 65 25.52 -16.07 -17.74
C GLY A 65 26.83 -15.29 -17.58
N GLU A 66 26.77 -13.97 -17.67
CA GLU A 66 27.95 -13.08 -17.65
C GLU A 66 28.43 -12.74 -16.23
N ILE A 67 27.58 -12.95 -15.22
CA ILE A 67 27.87 -12.64 -13.81
C ILE A 67 27.48 -13.80 -12.89
N PRO A 68 28.04 -13.86 -11.67
CA PRO A 68 27.62 -14.84 -10.67
C PRO A 68 26.12 -14.75 -10.37
N ILE A 69 25.46 -15.90 -10.36
CA ILE A 69 24.04 -16.03 -10.06
C ILE A 69 23.82 -16.47 -8.61
N ALA A 70 22.62 -16.24 -8.09
CA ALA A 70 22.19 -16.77 -6.80
C ALA A 70 21.95 -18.28 -6.91
N ASP A 71 22.24 -19.01 -5.83
CA ASP A 71 21.89 -20.43 -5.71
C ASP A 71 20.37 -20.61 -5.74
N GLY A 72 19.92 -21.74 -6.29
CA GLY A 72 18.51 -22.03 -6.44
C GLY A 72 18.24 -23.47 -6.81
N PRO A 73 17.00 -23.95 -6.62
CA PRO A 73 16.59 -25.27 -7.09
C PRO A 73 16.68 -25.37 -8.63
N PRO A 74 16.75 -26.60 -9.18
CA PRO A 74 16.72 -26.82 -10.62
C PRO A 74 15.52 -26.13 -11.29
N GLY A 75 15.76 -25.45 -12.42
CA GLY A 75 14.72 -24.74 -13.17
C GLY A 75 14.38 -23.34 -12.64
N MET A 76 14.99 -22.89 -11.54
CA MET A 76 14.87 -21.50 -11.10
C MET A 76 15.49 -20.55 -12.15
N PRO A 77 14.79 -19.48 -12.56
CA PRO A 77 15.36 -18.47 -13.43
C PRO A 77 16.63 -17.87 -12.82
N ALA A 78 17.66 -17.65 -13.66
CA ALA A 78 18.90 -17.03 -13.22
C ALA A 78 18.64 -15.66 -12.60
N ARG A 79 19.17 -15.43 -11.40
CA ARG A 79 19.11 -14.15 -10.70
C ARG A 79 20.51 -13.73 -10.29
N PRO A 80 20.83 -12.43 -10.27
CA PRO A 80 22.12 -11.98 -9.79
C PRO A 80 22.38 -12.46 -8.35
N ASN A 81 23.64 -12.78 -8.04
CA ASN A 81 24.05 -13.04 -6.66
C ASN A 81 23.77 -11.81 -5.77
N HIS A 82 23.39 -12.04 -4.49
CA HIS A 82 23.00 -10.98 -3.57
C HIS A 82 24.07 -9.89 -3.37
N SER A 83 25.35 -10.22 -3.57
CA SER A 83 26.46 -9.25 -3.52
C SER A 83 26.33 -8.10 -4.54
N ARG A 84 25.48 -8.25 -5.56
CA ARG A 84 25.20 -7.21 -6.57
C ARG A 84 23.94 -6.39 -6.29
N ALA A 85 23.27 -6.62 -5.17
CA ALA A 85 22.06 -5.88 -4.83
C ALA A 85 22.38 -4.39 -4.70
N VAL A 86 21.59 -3.54 -5.36
CA VAL A 86 21.73 -2.07 -5.25
C VAL A 86 20.90 -1.50 -4.10
N MET A 87 19.94 -2.27 -3.61
CA MET A 87 19.14 -2.01 -2.41
C MET A 87 18.46 -3.32 -2.01
N SER A 88 17.78 -3.32 -0.86
CA SER A 88 16.89 -4.42 -0.48
C SER A 88 15.56 -3.91 0.00
N VAL A 89 14.55 -4.79 0.04
CA VAL A 89 13.26 -4.48 0.65
C VAL A 89 12.88 -5.59 1.62
N HIS A 90 12.53 -5.21 2.84
CA HIS A 90 11.89 -6.09 3.82
C HIS A 90 10.39 -5.93 3.70
N VAL A 91 9.68 -7.02 3.46
CA VAL A 91 8.22 -7.03 3.32
C VAL A 91 7.60 -7.44 4.64
N TRP A 92 6.53 -6.76 5.05
CA TRP A 92 5.82 -7.01 6.30
C TRP A 92 4.32 -7.16 6.05
N ARG A 93 3.65 -7.91 6.92
CA ARG A 93 2.18 -7.93 6.93
C ARG A 93 1.64 -6.60 7.40
N SER A 94 0.60 -6.13 6.74
CA SER A 94 -0.15 -4.93 7.12
C SER A 94 -1.65 -5.21 7.07
N LEU A 95 -2.45 -4.17 7.27
CA LEU A 95 -3.91 -4.22 7.27
C LEU A 95 -4.46 -3.02 6.50
N HIS A 96 -5.58 -3.24 5.82
CA HIS A 96 -6.36 -2.14 5.28
C HIS A 96 -7.05 -1.35 6.41
N ALA A 97 -7.29 -0.07 6.17
CA ALA A 97 -8.14 0.75 7.02
C ALA A 97 -9.57 0.20 7.06
N LEU A 98 -10.34 0.55 8.07
CA LEU A 98 -11.77 0.27 8.10
C LEU A 98 -12.55 1.48 7.59
N MET A 99 -13.75 1.22 7.07
CA MET A 99 -14.66 2.32 6.73
C MET A 99 -15.28 2.89 8.02
N PRO A 100 -15.33 4.21 8.19
CA PRO A 100 -16.11 4.82 9.27
C PRO A 100 -17.61 4.62 9.03
N GLY A 101 -18.40 4.63 10.10
CA GLY A 101 -19.87 4.50 10.03
C GLY A 101 -20.38 3.06 9.95
N SER A 102 -21.68 2.92 9.67
CA SER A 102 -22.40 1.63 9.61
C SER A 102 -22.60 1.11 8.18
N GLY A 103 -22.35 1.95 7.17
CA GLY A 103 -22.37 1.57 5.76
C GLY A 103 -21.91 2.71 4.84
N HIS A 104 -21.92 2.45 3.54
CA HIS A 104 -21.42 3.41 2.53
C HIS A 104 -22.16 4.75 2.48
N HIS A 105 -23.40 4.81 2.98
CA HIS A 105 -24.18 6.05 3.06
C HIS A 105 -23.68 7.01 4.15
N ASP A 106 -22.94 6.50 5.15
CA ASP A 106 -22.36 7.29 6.25
C ASP A 106 -20.99 7.87 5.90
N ILE A 107 -20.46 7.57 4.70
CA ILE A 107 -19.15 8.06 4.28
C ILE A 107 -19.25 9.57 4.04
N PRO A 108 -18.51 10.40 4.80
CA PRO A 108 -18.54 11.83 4.61
C PRO A 108 -17.88 12.22 3.28
N GLU A 109 -18.19 13.42 2.79
CA GLU A 109 -17.54 13.96 1.59
C GLU A 109 -16.05 14.20 1.81
N GLU A 110 -15.68 14.64 3.02
CA GLU A 110 -14.31 14.79 3.47
C GLU A 110 -14.11 14.00 4.76
N ILE A 111 -13.04 13.21 4.83
CA ILE A 111 -12.62 12.57 6.08
C ILE A 111 -11.68 13.53 6.82
N ASP A 112 -12.08 13.99 8.00
CA ASP A 112 -11.18 14.69 8.92
C ASP A 112 -10.42 13.68 9.79
N THR A 113 -9.09 13.71 9.70
CA THR A 113 -8.18 12.84 10.47
C THR A 113 -8.25 13.06 11.98
N GLY A 114 -8.82 14.17 12.44
CA GLY A 114 -9.10 14.48 13.84
C GLY A 114 -10.37 13.83 14.38
N THR A 115 -11.24 13.31 13.52
CA THR A 115 -12.51 12.68 13.92
C THR A 115 -12.24 11.43 14.76
N VAL A 116 -12.84 11.37 15.95
CA VAL A 116 -12.70 10.25 16.88
C VAL A 116 -13.82 9.24 16.68
N TYR A 117 -13.45 7.99 16.43
CA TYR A 117 -14.37 6.86 16.40
C TYR A 117 -14.12 5.95 17.61
N LYS A 118 -15.17 5.43 18.23
CA LYS A 118 -15.07 4.52 19.38
C LYS A 118 -16.02 3.34 19.23
N GLY A 119 -15.62 2.20 19.80
CA GLY A 119 -16.38 0.96 19.78
C GLY A 119 -16.35 0.28 18.41
N GLU A 120 -16.74 -0.99 18.39
CA GLU A 120 -16.92 -1.75 17.15
C GLU A 120 -18.40 -1.74 16.78
N ALA A 121 -18.74 -1.71 15.48
CA ALA A 121 -20.13 -1.85 15.05
C ALA A 121 -20.68 -3.23 15.45
N THR A 122 -19.83 -4.25 15.40
CA THR A 122 -20.08 -5.59 15.93
C THR A 122 -18.76 -6.19 16.46
N PRO A 123 -18.79 -7.21 17.34
CA PRO A 123 -17.59 -7.93 17.80
C PRO A 123 -16.77 -8.62 16.68
N TYR A 124 -17.30 -8.65 15.46
CA TYR A 124 -16.70 -9.30 14.30
C TYR A 124 -16.19 -8.32 13.25
N THR A 125 -16.30 -7.00 13.50
CA THR A 125 -15.82 -5.98 12.56
C THR A 125 -14.33 -6.17 12.28
N CYS A 126 -13.96 -6.41 11.02
CA CYS A 126 -12.60 -6.71 10.59
C CYS A 126 -12.40 -6.50 9.08
N THR A 127 -11.22 -6.86 8.56
CA THR A 127 -10.88 -6.75 7.13
C THR A 127 -11.80 -7.57 6.20
N LEU A 128 -12.53 -8.56 6.73
CA LEU A 128 -13.54 -9.28 5.94
C LEU A 128 -14.64 -8.33 5.46
N ASP A 129 -15.07 -7.38 6.29
CA ASP A 129 -16.09 -6.40 5.93
C ASP A 129 -15.63 -5.54 4.74
N ILE A 130 -14.34 -5.20 4.70
CA ILE A 130 -13.75 -4.46 3.58
C ILE A 130 -13.74 -5.30 2.31
N THR A 131 -13.34 -6.57 2.41
CA THR A 131 -13.40 -7.49 1.26
C THR A 131 -14.83 -7.65 0.74
N MET A 132 -15.83 -7.74 1.63
CA MET A 132 -17.24 -7.82 1.25
C MET A 132 -17.73 -6.52 0.61
N GLY A 133 -17.35 -5.36 1.17
CA GLY A 133 -17.64 -4.04 0.62
C GLY A 133 -17.02 -3.84 -0.75
N MET A 134 -15.78 -4.26 -0.96
CA MET A 134 -15.13 -4.26 -2.27
C MET A 134 -15.85 -5.16 -3.27
N LYS A 135 -16.10 -6.42 -2.89
CA LYS A 135 -16.68 -7.44 -3.77
C LYS A 135 -18.12 -7.16 -4.18
N TYR A 136 -18.94 -6.73 -3.23
CA TYR A 136 -20.39 -6.61 -3.42
C TYR A 136 -20.88 -5.17 -3.50
N GLY A 137 -20.11 -4.21 -2.97
CA GLY A 137 -20.41 -2.78 -3.00
C GLY A 137 -19.62 -2.07 -4.10
N LEU A 138 -18.41 -1.63 -3.77
CA LEU A 138 -17.62 -0.69 -4.57
C LEU A 138 -17.35 -1.19 -5.99
N LEU A 139 -16.94 -2.45 -6.16
CA LEU A 139 -16.60 -2.97 -7.48
C LEU A 139 -17.83 -3.41 -8.31
N ARG A 140 -19.02 -3.31 -7.73
CA ARG A 140 -20.31 -3.51 -8.40
C ARG A 140 -21.14 -2.23 -8.41
N ASN A 141 -20.49 -1.08 -8.31
CA ASN A 141 -21.15 0.22 -8.22
C ASN A 141 -22.19 0.44 -9.32
N LYS A 142 -21.86 0.11 -10.58
CA LYS A 142 -22.76 0.22 -11.73
C LYS A 142 -24.07 -0.57 -11.58
N GLU A 143 -24.05 -1.65 -10.80
CA GLU A 143 -25.23 -2.48 -10.51
C GLU A 143 -26.01 -1.96 -9.30
N ASN A 144 -25.33 -1.28 -8.37
CA ASN A 144 -25.87 -0.86 -7.08
C ASN A 144 -26.38 0.59 -7.08
N ILE A 145 -25.86 1.47 -7.94
CA ILE A 145 -26.20 2.89 -7.97
C ILE A 145 -27.00 3.22 -9.23
N PRO A 146 -28.24 3.76 -9.12
CA PRO A 146 -29.02 4.16 -10.27
C PRO A 146 -28.33 5.27 -11.08
N PRO A 147 -28.40 5.25 -12.43
CA PRO A 147 -27.71 6.24 -13.28
C PRO A 147 -28.01 7.70 -12.91
N GLU A 148 -29.24 7.99 -12.52
CA GLU A 148 -29.71 9.30 -12.06
C GLU A 148 -29.05 9.81 -10.77
N GLN A 149 -28.37 8.94 -10.01
CA GLN A 149 -27.64 9.27 -8.78
C GLN A 149 -26.12 9.29 -8.98
N THR A 150 -25.64 9.21 -10.23
CA THR A 150 -24.20 9.21 -10.52
C THR A 150 -23.71 10.58 -11.00
N ASP A 151 -22.79 11.17 -10.24
CA ASP A 151 -21.97 12.29 -10.72
C ASP A 151 -20.92 11.80 -11.73
N ASP A 152 -20.22 12.73 -12.40
CA ASP A 152 -19.28 12.36 -13.46
C ASP A 152 -18.04 11.61 -12.94
N GLY A 153 -17.62 11.88 -11.69
CA GLY A 153 -16.54 11.15 -11.04
C GLY A 153 -16.92 9.69 -10.79
N MET A 154 -18.13 9.46 -10.27
CA MET A 154 -18.71 8.15 -10.04
C MET A 154 -18.89 7.36 -11.33
N LYS A 155 -19.36 8.00 -12.41
CA LYS A 155 -19.46 7.37 -13.74
C LYS A 155 -18.09 6.94 -14.23
N SER A 156 -17.11 7.84 -14.21
CA SER A 156 -15.73 7.56 -14.63
C SER A 156 -15.13 6.40 -13.85
N PHE A 157 -15.30 6.40 -12.53
CA PHE A 157 -14.87 5.31 -11.66
C PHE A 157 -15.58 4.00 -12.03
N ALA A 158 -16.91 4.00 -12.15
CA ALA A 158 -17.72 2.83 -12.47
C ALA A 158 -17.35 2.22 -13.83
N GLU A 159 -17.10 3.04 -14.84
CA GLU A 159 -16.62 2.60 -16.15
C GLU A 159 -15.24 1.95 -16.05
N TYR A 160 -14.32 2.58 -15.31
CA TYR A 160 -12.98 2.06 -15.10
C TYR A 160 -12.98 0.68 -14.44
N ILE A 161 -13.72 0.50 -13.34
CA ILE A 161 -13.76 -0.77 -12.63
C ILE A 161 -14.55 -1.85 -13.38
N SER A 162 -15.50 -1.46 -14.24
CA SER A 162 -16.28 -2.41 -15.04
C SER A 162 -15.45 -3.06 -16.15
N ASP A 163 -14.44 -2.35 -16.68
CA ASP A 163 -13.53 -2.87 -17.70
C ASP A 163 -12.44 -3.78 -17.10
N ARG A 164 -12.86 -4.94 -16.59
CA ARG A 164 -11.95 -5.94 -15.99
C ARG A 164 -11.00 -6.57 -17.00
N LYS A 165 -11.25 -6.42 -18.30
CA LYS A 165 -10.36 -6.88 -19.35
C LYS A 165 -9.11 -6.00 -19.45
N ASN A 166 -9.28 -4.68 -19.34
CA ASN A 166 -8.16 -3.74 -19.44
C ASN A 166 -7.64 -3.24 -18.07
N ASN A 167 -8.44 -3.35 -17.02
CA ASN A 167 -8.11 -2.88 -15.67
C ASN A 167 -8.14 -4.06 -14.70
N VAL A 168 -6.94 -4.59 -14.43
CA VAL A 168 -6.74 -5.77 -13.60
C VAL A 168 -6.50 -5.35 -12.15
N PHE A 169 -7.36 -5.83 -11.25
CA PHE A 169 -7.28 -5.61 -9.80
C PHE A 169 -8.11 -6.67 -9.07
N SER A 170 -7.86 -6.85 -7.77
CA SER A 170 -8.60 -7.79 -6.93
C SER A 170 -9.73 -7.08 -6.17
N HIS A 171 -10.73 -7.87 -5.75
CA HIS A 171 -11.69 -7.47 -4.73
C HIS A 171 -11.28 -7.93 -3.32
N TYR A 172 -10.23 -8.76 -3.22
CA TYR A 172 -9.73 -9.27 -1.96
C TYR A 172 -8.74 -8.30 -1.34
N ASP A 173 -9.03 -7.91 -0.10
CA ASP A 173 -8.31 -6.86 0.59
C ASP A 173 -7.57 -7.36 1.85
N GLY A 174 -7.75 -8.64 2.21
CA GLY A 174 -7.13 -9.27 3.40
C GLY A 174 -5.61 -9.51 3.34
N GLY A 175 -4.94 -9.10 2.26
CA GLY A 175 -3.53 -9.39 2.00
C GLY A 175 -2.62 -8.16 1.97
N GLN A 176 -2.97 -7.09 2.67
CA GLN A 176 -2.17 -5.85 2.65
C GLN A 176 -0.76 -6.07 3.20
N LEU A 177 0.20 -5.38 2.59
CA LEU A 177 1.63 -5.46 2.90
C LEU A 177 2.19 -4.07 3.15
N ALA A 178 3.20 -4.00 4.01
CA ALA A 178 4.06 -2.84 4.17
C ALA A 178 5.48 -3.19 3.72
N TYR A 179 6.24 -2.18 3.30
CA TYR A 179 7.54 -2.37 2.66
C TYR A 179 8.55 -1.43 3.30
N ASN A 180 9.67 -1.99 3.76
CA ASN A 180 10.78 -1.24 4.30
C ASN A 180 11.96 -1.35 3.32
N PHE A 181 12.21 -0.30 2.55
CA PHE A 181 13.28 -0.23 1.56
C PHE A 181 14.57 0.25 2.20
N LEU A 182 15.65 -0.53 2.03
CA LEU A 182 16.99 -0.23 2.53
C LEU A 182 17.85 0.17 1.33
N LEU A 183 18.06 1.48 1.17
CA LEU A 183 18.75 2.08 0.02
C LEU A 183 20.24 2.29 0.30
N GLY A 184 20.63 2.36 1.58
CA GLY A 184 21.98 2.61 2.05
C GLY A 184 22.00 2.81 3.57
N PRO A 185 23.18 3.06 4.18
CA PRO A 185 23.27 3.43 5.58
C PRO A 185 22.43 4.68 5.87
N GLU A 186 21.55 4.63 6.88
CA GLU A 186 20.62 5.73 7.23
C GLU A 186 19.76 6.22 6.04
N GLN A 187 19.47 5.33 5.09
CA GLN A 187 18.60 5.60 3.96
C GLN A 187 17.53 4.53 3.88
N THR A 188 16.64 4.52 4.88
CA THR A 188 15.54 3.56 4.97
C THR A 188 14.19 4.22 4.76
N VAL A 189 13.36 3.66 3.87
CA VAL A 189 12.01 4.16 3.56
C VAL A 189 10.96 3.11 3.90
N PHE A 190 10.05 3.43 4.81
CA PHE A 190 8.89 2.61 5.11
C PHE A 190 7.67 3.09 4.33
N TRP A 191 7.01 2.21 3.58
CA TRP A 191 5.74 2.45 2.90
C TRP A 191 4.66 1.56 3.49
N ASN A 192 3.57 2.17 3.96
CA ASN A 192 2.35 1.47 4.37
C ASN A 192 1.16 1.97 3.55
N GLY A 193 0.57 1.06 2.77
CA GLY A 193 -0.44 1.41 1.77
C GLY A 193 -1.84 1.67 2.33
N HIS A 194 -2.10 1.36 3.59
CA HIS A 194 -3.35 1.69 4.27
C HIS A 194 -3.14 2.07 5.74
N LEU A 195 -4.13 2.75 6.34
CA LEU A 195 -4.15 3.11 7.75
C LEU A 195 -4.47 1.90 8.63
N GLY A 196 -3.54 0.95 8.70
CA GLY A 196 -3.66 -0.24 9.52
C GLY A 196 -2.33 -0.95 9.69
N GLY A 197 -2.31 -1.89 10.63
CA GLY A 197 -1.16 -2.78 10.83
C GLY A 197 -1.20 -3.54 12.15
N TYR A 198 -0.22 -4.40 12.32
CA TYR A 198 -0.01 -5.15 13.56
C TYR A 198 1.02 -4.43 14.42
N GLU A 199 0.65 -4.05 15.63
CA GLU A 199 1.52 -3.31 16.55
C GLU A 199 2.86 -4.03 16.78
N GLY A 200 2.80 -5.33 17.05
CA GLY A 200 3.99 -6.15 17.28
C GLY A 200 4.92 -6.20 16.07
N ILE A 201 4.36 -6.19 14.85
CA ILE A 201 5.16 -6.14 13.62
C ILE A 201 5.82 -4.78 13.49
N ILE A 202 5.04 -3.69 13.55
CA ILE A 202 5.55 -2.33 13.36
C ILE A 202 6.67 -2.01 14.35
N LYS A 203 6.50 -2.38 15.63
CA LYS A 203 7.53 -2.21 16.68
C LYS A 203 8.79 -3.06 16.47
N SER A 204 8.71 -4.11 15.66
CA SER A 204 9.82 -5.05 15.39
C SER A 204 10.57 -4.74 14.09
N ILE A 205 10.16 -3.71 13.35
CA ILE A 205 10.78 -3.37 12.07
C ILE A 205 12.21 -2.89 12.31
N GLU A 206 13.15 -3.67 11.79
CA GLU A 206 14.56 -3.35 11.76
C GLU A 206 15.14 -3.54 10.34
N PRO A 207 16.00 -2.63 9.84
CA PRO A 207 16.33 -1.34 10.46
C PRO A 207 15.12 -0.40 10.50
N THR A 208 15.05 0.46 11.52
CA THR A 208 14.01 1.49 11.63
C THR A 208 14.08 2.47 10.46
N PRO A 209 12.95 2.97 9.94
CA PRO A 209 12.96 3.89 8.80
C PRO A 209 13.43 5.29 9.17
N ASP A 210 14.11 5.94 8.23
CA ASP A 210 14.42 7.38 8.27
C ASP A 210 13.26 8.21 7.71
N VAL A 211 12.57 7.66 6.70
CA VAL A 211 11.40 8.25 6.06
C VAL A 211 10.24 7.25 6.13
N ALA A 212 9.06 7.71 6.55
CA ALA A 212 7.83 6.92 6.46
C ALA A 212 6.82 7.60 5.52
N ILE A 213 6.29 6.83 4.59
CA ILE A 213 5.19 7.23 3.72
C ILE A 213 3.95 6.44 4.16
N LEU A 214 2.97 7.15 4.71
CA LEU A 214 1.84 6.58 5.41
C LEU A 214 0.55 7.07 4.76
N THR A 215 -0.24 6.16 4.22
CA THR A 215 -1.60 6.51 3.78
C THR A 215 -2.50 6.76 4.99
N ILE A 216 -3.33 7.81 4.94
CA ILE A 216 -4.06 8.29 6.12
C ILE A 216 -5.57 8.48 5.89
N ALA A 217 -6.22 7.54 5.20
CA ALA A 217 -7.65 7.55 4.98
C ALA A 217 -8.39 6.49 5.82
N GLY A 218 -9.61 6.81 6.25
CA GLY A 218 -10.52 5.89 6.94
C GLY A 218 -10.28 5.77 8.45
N ARG A 219 -10.87 4.73 9.05
CA ARG A 219 -10.70 4.38 10.46
C ARG A 219 -9.55 3.41 10.61
N ALA A 220 -8.64 3.65 11.55
CA ALA A 220 -7.46 2.80 11.68
C ALA A 220 -7.80 1.35 12.08
N ASN A 221 -7.05 0.39 11.52
CA ASN A 221 -7.17 -1.03 11.82
C ASN A 221 -5.94 -1.52 12.61
N LEU A 222 -6.10 -1.71 13.91
CA LEU A 222 -5.05 -2.12 14.82
C LEU A 222 -5.21 -3.60 15.17
N ASN A 223 -4.25 -4.44 14.78
CA ASN A 223 -4.27 -5.88 15.09
C ASN A 223 -5.56 -6.60 14.63
N GLY A 224 -6.19 -6.11 13.55
CA GLY A 224 -7.44 -6.65 13.01
C GLY A 224 -8.71 -6.08 13.64
N ARG A 225 -8.59 -5.07 14.52
CA ARG A 225 -9.71 -4.43 15.23
C ARG A 225 -9.79 -2.93 14.90
N PRO A 226 -11.01 -2.35 14.87
CA PRO A 226 -11.16 -0.91 14.78
C PRO A 226 -10.45 -0.19 15.92
N TYR A 227 -9.60 0.77 15.59
CA TYR A 227 -8.93 1.59 16.59
C TYR A 227 -9.95 2.51 17.29
N ASP A 228 -9.85 2.62 18.61
CA ASP A 228 -10.61 3.55 19.43
C ASP A 228 -9.86 4.87 19.55
N GLY A 229 -10.18 5.79 18.65
CA GLY A 229 -9.52 7.07 18.50
C GLY A 229 -9.67 7.65 17.10
N SER A 230 -8.87 8.65 16.81
CA SER A 230 -8.80 9.27 15.50
C SER A 230 -7.67 8.71 14.63
N ALA A 231 -7.73 8.95 13.33
CA ALA A 231 -6.65 8.63 12.40
C ALA A 231 -5.34 9.34 12.79
N ALA A 232 -5.43 10.60 13.25
CA ALA A 232 -4.29 11.37 13.76
C ALA A 232 -3.60 10.70 14.94
N GLN A 233 -4.37 10.20 15.91
CA GLN A 233 -3.85 9.48 17.08
C GLN A 233 -3.16 8.17 16.68
N PHE A 234 -3.80 7.39 15.82
CA PHE A 234 -3.21 6.14 15.34
C PHE A 234 -1.92 6.39 14.56
N ALA A 235 -1.91 7.33 13.61
CA ALA A 235 -0.74 7.66 12.80
C ALA A 235 0.43 8.11 13.70
N THR A 236 0.16 8.93 14.71
CA THR A 236 1.15 9.37 15.71
C THR A 236 1.72 8.18 16.50
N ASN A 237 0.87 7.22 16.90
CA ASN A 237 1.34 5.99 17.55
C ASN A 237 2.16 5.11 16.61
N GLN A 238 1.75 4.95 15.35
CA GLN A 238 2.50 4.22 14.34
C GLN A 238 3.88 4.83 14.11
N ILE A 239 3.98 6.16 14.05
CA ILE A 239 5.26 6.88 13.95
C ILE A 239 6.15 6.60 15.16
N ARG A 240 5.61 6.59 16.39
CA ARG A 240 6.37 6.21 17.59
C ARG A 240 6.85 4.76 17.54
N TRP A 241 6.00 3.83 17.09
CA TRP A 241 6.36 2.42 16.96
C TRP A 241 7.43 2.19 15.90
N LEU A 242 7.49 3.03 14.88
CA LEU A 242 8.55 3.08 13.87
C LEU A 242 9.81 3.84 14.35
N SER A 243 9.95 4.07 15.66
CA SER A 243 11.07 4.81 16.26
C SER A 243 11.19 6.25 15.75
N GLN A 244 10.07 6.88 15.42
CA GLN A 244 9.94 8.30 15.04
C GLN A 244 10.86 8.68 13.86
N PRO A 245 10.58 8.17 12.64
CA PRO A 245 11.32 8.53 11.42
C PRO A 245 11.48 10.04 11.31
N LYS A 246 12.64 10.51 10.84
CA LYS A 246 12.95 11.95 10.70
C LYS A 246 11.88 12.67 9.87
N LYS A 247 11.42 12.01 8.81
CA LYS A 247 10.45 12.55 7.84
C LYS A 247 9.23 11.63 7.70
N VAL A 248 8.05 12.23 7.67
CA VAL A 248 6.77 11.55 7.41
C VAL A 248 6.10 12.21 6.21
N ILE A 249 5.55 11.41 5.31
CA ILE A 249 4.81 11.86 4.14
C ILE A 249 3.44 11.21 4.18
N TRP A 250 2.38 12.02 4.13
CA TRP A 250 1.04 11.49 3.99
C TRP A 250 0.77 11.05 2.55
N ALA A 251 -0.03 10.01 2.40
CA ALA A 251 -0.51 9.52 1.11
C ALA A 251 -2.01 9.21 1.18
N LEU A 252 -2.64 8.95 0.03
CA LEU A 252 -4.06 8.61 -0.08
C LEU A 252 -4.99 9.70 0.51
N HIS A 253 -4.65 10.97 0.31
CA HIS A 253 -5.46 12.10 0.78
C HIS A 253 -5.85 13.10 -0.32
N ASP A 254 -5.38 12.87 -1.55
CA ASP A 254 -5.69 13.69 -2.72
C ASP A 254 -7.17 13.58 -3.10
N GLU A 255 -7.60 14.49 -3.98
CA GLU A 255 -8.97 14.50 -4.49
C GLU A 255 -9.30 13.22 -5.28
N GLY A 256 -10.31 12.49 -4.81
CA GLY A 256 -10.80 11.25 -5.39
C GLY A 256 -12.02 11.46 -6.30
N ALA A 257 -12.30 10.45 -7.13
CA ALA A 257 -13.46 10.45 -8.03
C ALA A 257 -14.78 10.09 -7.33
N ILE A 258 -14.73 9.56 -6.10
CA ILE A 258 -15.87 9.09 -5.33
C ILE A 258 -15.71 9.49 -3.86
N LYS A 259 -16.81 9.50 -3.09
CA LYS A 259 -16.76 9.74 -1.64
C LYS A 259 -15.94 8.67 -0.92
N PRO A 260 -15.10 9.04 0.07
CA PRO A 260 -14.76 10.42 0.44
C PRO A 260 -13.89 11.05 -0.64
N TYR A 261 -14.24 12.27 -1.06
CA TYR A 261 -13.51 12.96 -2.12
C TYR A 261 -12.16 13.48 -1.62
N ARG A 262 -12.03 13.79 -0.32
CA ARG A 262 -10.80 14.35 0.25
C ARG A 262 -10.54 13.81 1.64
N VAL A 263 -9.29 13.91 2.08
CA VAL A 263 -8.90 13.65 3.46
C VAL A 263 -8.19 14.87 4.01
N ASN A 264 -8.74 15.47 5.07
CA ASN A 264 -8.13 16.58 5.77
C ASN A 264 -7.09 16.08 6.79
N THR A 265 -5.82 16.27 6.46
CA THR A 265 -4.66 15.79 7.24
C THR A 265 -4.18 16.79 8.30
N ALA A 266 -4.82 17.97 8.43
CA ALA A 266 -4.34 19.03 9.31
C ALA A 266 -4.21 18.58 10.78
N ALA A 267 -5.21 17.85 11.29
CA ALA A 267 -5.19 17.33 12.65
C ALA A 267 -4.06 16.30 12.87
N ALA A 268 -3.84 15.39 11.90
CA ALA A 268 -2.73 14.44 11.94
C ALA A 268 -1.37 15.15 11.93
N THR A 269 -1.18 16.10 11.02
CA THR A 269 0.05 16.90 10.92
C THR A 269 0.37 17.63 12.22
N ALA A 270 -0.61 18.36 12.75
CA ALA A 270 -0.45 19.10 14.01
C ALA A 270 -0.10 18.16 15.18
N MET A 271 -0.74 16.98 15.25
CA MET A 271 -0.47 16.01 16.32
C MET A 271 0.93 15.39 16.21
N VAL A 272 1.39 15.06 15.00
CA VAL A 272 2.73 14.52 14.77
C VAL A 272 3.81 15.52 15.19
N HIS A 273 3.69 16.78 14.75
CA HIS A 273 4.63 17.85 15.14
C HIS A 273 4.61 18.14 16.64
N ALA A 274 3.45 18.03 17.29
CA ALA A 274 3.32 18.31 18.72
C ALA A 274 3.83 17.17 19.61
N GLN A 275 3.79 15.91 19.14
CA GLN A 275 3.99 14.76 20.03
C GLN A 275 5.04 13.74 19.59
N THR A 276 5.81 14.05 18.54
CA THR A 276 6.93 13.24 18.05
C THR A 276 8.09 14.15 17.63
N SER A 277 9.26 13.56 17.36
CA SER A 277 10.38 14.29 16.75
C SER A 277 10.31 14.37 15.22
N SER A 278 9.28 13.78 14.60
CA SER A 278 9.14 13.68 13.15
C SER A 278 8.61 14.97 12.53
N THR A 279 9.07 15.28 11.33
CA THR A 279 8.47 16.34 10.51
C THR A 279 7.59 15.75 9.42
N VAL A 280 6.36 16.25 9.30
CA VAL A 280 5.51 15.97 8.14
C VAL A 280 5.94 16.87 6.98
N GLU A 281 6.13 16.26 5.81
CA GLU A 281 6.52 16.92 4.58
C GLU A 281 5.44 16.73 3.50
N GLU A 282 5.00 17.83 2.91
CA GLU A 282 4.08 17.81 1.78
C GLU A 282 4.81 17.58 0.46
N LEU A 283 4.17 16.80 -0.42
CA LEU A 283 4.59 16.58 -1.79
C LEU A 283 3.63 17.26 -2.74
N GLU A 284 4.16 17.99 -3.72
CA GLU A 284 3.36 18.57 -4.79
C GLU A 284 3.15 17.53 -5.90
N PHE A 285 1.92 17.41 -6.38
CA PHE A 285 1.57 16.46 -7.42
C PHE A 285 2.42 16.68 -8.68
N GLY A 286 3.05 15.60 -9.17
CA GLY A 286 3.85 15.62 -10.39
C GLY A 286 5.26 16.20 -10.23
N LEU A 287 5.65 16.68 -9.06
CA LEU A 287 7.00 17.17 -8.81
C LEU A 287 7.86 16.14 -8.07
N ALA A 288 9.03 15.85 -8.63
CA ALA A 288 10.01 14.97 -7.99
C ALA A 288 10.71 15.69 -6.84
N LYS A 289 10.83 15.01 -5.69
CA LYS A 289 11.50 15.55 -4.51
C LYS A 289 12.50 14.53 -3.95
N PRO A 290 13.73 14.95 -3.60
CA PRO A 290 14.67 14.09 -2.90
C PRO A 290 14.10 13.64 -1.54
N LEU A 291 14.21 12.34 -1.25
CA LEU A 291 13.76 11.78 0.02
C LEU A 291 14.78 12.02 1.15
N PHE A 292 16.07 12.07 0.82
CA PHE A 292 17.22 12.23 1.71
C PHE A 292 18.08 13.42 1.31
#